data_AF-A0A9W2W355-F1
#
_entry.id   AF-A0A9W2W355-F1
#
_cell.length_a   1.000
_cell.length_b   1.000
_cell.length_c   1.000
_cell.angle_alpha   90.00
_cell.angle_beta   90.00
_cell.angle_gamma   90.00
#
_symmetry.space_group_name_H-M   'P 1'
#
loop_
_entity.id
_entity.type
_entity.pdbx_description
1 polymer ?
#
loop_
_entity_poly.entity_id
_entity_poly.type
_entity_poly.pdbx_seq_one_letter_code
_entity_poly.pdbx_strand_id
1 'polypeptide(L)' 'MDVKCPGCSKIITVLSHAQTVALCGGRSAVSCQPTGGKARLTEGCSFRRKQH' A
#
# COMPACT_ATOMS: atom_id res chain seq x y z
N MET A 1 5.64 0.96 -6.10
CA MET A 1 6.01 0.15 -4.92
C MET A 1 4.99 -0.95 -4.75
N ASP A 2 5.42 -2.11 -4.28
CA ASP A 2 4.53 -3.24 -4.02
C ASP A 2 4.25 -3.29 -2.52
N VAL A 3 2.99 -3.34 -2.12
CA VAL A 3 2.56 -3.35 -0.71
C VAL A 3 1.84 -4.66 -0.43
N LYS A 4 2.27 -5.35 0.63
CA LYS A 4 1.63 -6.55 1.16
C LYS A 4 0.86 -6.20 2.43
N CYS A 5 -0.40 -6.60 2.48
CA CYS A 5 -1.25 -6.41 3.66
C CYS A 5 -0.85 -7.40 4.78
N PRO A 6 -0.86 -6.96 6.06
CA PRO A 6 -0.57 -7.86 7.19
C PRO A 6 -1.51 -9.06 7.15
N GLY A 7 -0.92 -10.26 7.18
CA GLY A 7 -1.63 -11.55 7.16
C GLY A 7 -2.42 -11.87 5.88
N CYS A 8 -2.22 -11.13 4.79
CA CYS A 8 -2.71 -11.49 3.47
C CYS A 8 -1.54 -11.76 2.52
N SER A 9 -1.66 -12.78 1.68
CA SER A 9 -0.66 -13.07 0.63
C SER A 9 -0.81 -12.19 -0.60
N LYS A 10 -1.89 -11.40 -0.68
CA LYS A 10 -2.18 -10.50 -1.81
C LYS A 10 -1.28 -9.27 -1.75
N ILE A 11 -0.59 -9.02 -2.85
CA ILE A 11 0.28 -7.87 -3.06
C ILE A 11 -0.46 -6.89 -3.97
N ILE A 12 -0.48 -5.62 -3.60
CA ILE A 12 -1.01 -4.55 -4.43
C ILE A 12 0.13 -3.65 -4.91
N THR A 13 -0.02 -3.07 -6.10
CA THR A 13 0.95 -2.09 -6.60
C THR A 13 0.41 -0.70 -6.32
N VAL A 14 1.20 0.15 -5.67
CA VAL A 14 0.85 1.52 -5.29
C VAL A 14 1.96 2.46 -5.76
N LEU A 15 1.62 3.69 -6.16
CA LEU A 15 2.59 4.74 -6.42
C LEU A 15 3.06 5.40 -5.13
N SER A 16 4.33 5.79 -5.05
CA SER A 16 4.87 6.45 -3.85
C SER A 16 4.13 7.74 -3.50
N HIS A 17 3.59 8.47 -4.48
CA HIS A 17 2.75 9.67 -4.33
C HIS A 17 1.28 9.40 -4.71
N ALA A 18 0.72 8.26 -4.31
CA ALA A 18 -0.67 7.96 -4.58
C ALA A 18 -1.61 9.03 -3.98
N GLN A 19 -2.55 9.51 -4.80
CA GLN A 19 -3.59 10.47 -4.40
C GLN A 19 -4.88 9.78 -3.90
N THR A 20 -4.97 8.47 -4.08
CA THR A 20 -6.12 7.66 -3.69
C THR A 20 -5.76 6.68 -2.55
N VAL A 21 -6.77 6.32 -1.76
CA VAL A 21 -6.63 5.27 -0.74
C VAL A 21 -6.46 3.93 -1.46
N ALA A 22 -5.39 3.20 -1.16
CA ALA A 22 -5.24 1.84 -1.66
C ALA A 22 -5.81 0.84 -0.65
N LEU A 23 -6.62 -0.07 -1.14
CA LEU A 23 -7.29 -1.12 -0.37
C LEU A 23 -6.76 -2.48 -0.81
N CYS A 24 -6.51 -3.35 0.17
CA CYS A 24 -6.28 -4.76 -0.09
C CYS A 24 -7.63 -5.45 -0.30
N GLY A 25 -7.91 -5.95 -1.51
CA GLY A 25 -9.16 -6.65 -1.81
C GLY A 25 -9.35 -8.02 -1.12
N GLY A 26 -8.41 -8.46 -0.27
CA GLY A 26 -8.55 -9.71 0.50
C GLY A 26 -9.26 -9.50 1.84
N ARG A 27 -8.75 -8.60 2.67
CA ARG A 27 -9.31 -8.26 4.00
C ARG A 27 -10.12 -6.96 4.00
N SER A 28 -10.30 -6.33 2.83
CA SER A 28 -10.90 -5.00 2.68
C SER A 28 -10.26 -3.96 3.61
N ALA A 29 -8.96 -4.11 3.88
CA ALA A 29 -8.21 -3.24 4.76
C ALA A 29 -7.46 -2.16 3.96
N VAL A 30 -7.41 -0.95 4.52
CA VAL A 30 -6.61 0.15 3.97
C VAL A 30 -5.14 -0.22 4.10
N SER A 31 -4.41 -0.22 3.00
CA SER A 31 -2.97 -0.49 2.96
C SER A 31 -2.14 0.78 2.88
N CYS A 32 -2.66 1.84 2.28
CA CYS A 32 -2.05 3.16 2.32
C CYS A 32 -3.07 4.29 2.22
N GLN A 33 -2.73 5.43 2.81
CA GLN A 33 -3.48 6.67 2.75
C GLN A 33 -2.71 7.72 1.94
N PRO A 34 -3.39 8.48 1.07
CA PRO A 34 -2.76 9.58 0.35
C PRO A 34 -2.34 10.69 1.32
N THR A 35 -1.24 11.35 1.00
CA THR A 35 -0.78 12.55 1.71
C THR A 35 -0.35 13.59 0.67
N GLY A 36 0.01 14.81 1.10
CA GLY A 36 0.61 15.81 0.22
C GLY A 36 1.99 15.44 -0.33
N GLY A 37 2.58 14.34 0.15
CA GLY A 37 3.88 13.84 -0.28
C GLY A 37 3.83 12.34 -0.53
N LYS A 38 4.74 11.59 0.10
CA LYS A 38 4.73 10.13 0.00
C LYS A 38 3.52 9.55 0.73
N ALA A 39 2.80 8.65 0.08
CA ALA A 39 1.68 7.94 0.65
C ALA A 39 2.10 7.25 1.96
N ARG A 40 1.24 7.35 2.97
CA ARG A 40 1.46 6.75 4.29
C ARG A 40 0.97 5.31 4.26
N LEU A 41 1.83 4.35 4.57
CA LEU A 41 1.45 2.94 4.68
C LEU A 41 0.77 2.67 6.03
N THR A 42 -0.20 1.77 6.03
CA THR A 42 -0.83 1.28 7.27
C THR A 42 0.17 0.46 8.08
N GLU A 43 0.07 0.52 9.40
CA GLU A 43 0.92 -0.27 10.29
C GLU A 43 0.80 -1.78 10.00
N GLY A 44 1.92 -2.49 10.03
CA GLY A 44 1.99 -3.92 9.71
C GLY A 44 1.99 -4.25 8.21
N CYS A 45 1.82 -3.28 7.31
CA CYS A 45 2.04 -3.50 5.89
C CYS A 45 3.54 -3.60 5.58
N SER A 46 3.92 -4.66 4.86
CA SER A 46 5.27 -4.77 4.30
C SER A 46 5.28 -4.14 2.91
N PHE A 47 6.39 -3.50 2.52
CA PHE A 47 6.52 -2.95 1.17
C PHE A 47 7.84 -3.31 0.53
N ARG A 48 7.83 -3.40 -0.79
CA ARG A 48 9.01 -3.55 -1.64
C ARG A 48 9.06 -2.36 -2.61
N ARG A 49 10.21 -1.69 -2.68
CA ARG A 49 10.43 -0.62 -3.65
C ARG A 49 10.70 -1.24 -5.03
N LYS A 50 9.88 -0.88 -6.02
CA LYS A 50 10.20 -1.11 -7.44
C LYS A 50 11.01 0.07 -7.97
N GLN A 51 12.05 -0.18 -8.75
CA GLN A 51 12.99 0.82 -9.26
C GLN A 51 12.70 1.31 -10.68
N HIS A 52 11.65 0.78 -11.32
CA HIS A 52 11.23 1.10 -12.67
C HIS A 52 9.86 1.76 -12.62
#